data_AF-A0A960M2T9-F1
#
_entry.id   AF-A0A960M2T9-F1
#
_cell.length_a   1.000
_cell.length_b   1.000
_cell.length_c   1.000
_cell.angle_alpha   90.00
_cell.angle_beta   90.00
_cell.angle_gamma   90.00
#
_symmetry.space_group_name_H-M   'P 1'
#
loop_
_entity.id
_entity.type
_entity.pdbx_description
1 polymer ?
#
loop_
_entity_poly.entity_id
_entity_poly.type
_entity_poly.pdbx_seq_one_letter_code
_entity_poly.pdbx_strand_id
1 'polypeptide(L)'
;EDTVLDPFCGSGTTMVAALRSGRNSIGIEIDPDYCRMSARYLKAETADLFSTAELRFEKAPTETAAMVREDRALYDVRPAKKKLE
;
A
#
# COMPACT_ATOMS: atom_id res chain seq x y z
N GLU A 1 -14.17 12.75 -5.01
CA GLU A 1 -12.97 12.00 -5.43
C GLU A 1 -12.34 11.40 -4.19
N ASP A 2 -12.00 10.12 -4.21
CA ASP A 2 -11.36 9.38 -3.12
C ASP A 2 -9.99 8.82 -3.56
N THR A 3 -9.14 8.48 -2.60
CA THR A 3 -7.79 7.94 -2.86
C THR A 3 -7.57 6.70 -2.01
N VAL A 4 -7.18 5.60 -2.66
CA VAL A 4 -6.85 4.34 -1.99
C VAL A 4 -5.39 4.37 -1.54
N LEU A 5 -5.16 4.19 -0.24
CA LEU A 5 -3.81 4.04 0.32
C LEU A 5 -3.51 2.56 0.57
N ASP A 6 -2.40 2.08 0.03
CA ASP A 6 -1.84 0.78 0.35
C ASP A 6 -0.40 0.95 0.89
N PRO A 7 -0.19 0.84 2.22
CA PRO A 7 1.13 1.03 2.81
C PRO A 7 2.10 -0.14 2.61
N PHE A 8 1.62 -1.27 2.06
CA PHE A 8 2.40 -2.48 1.82
C PHE A 8 2.05 -3.05 0.44
N CYS A 9 2.22 -2.22 -0.60
CA CYS A 9 1.60 -2.47 -1.89
C CYS A 9 2.18 -3.66 -2.64
N GLY A 10 3.38 -4.14 -2.27
CA GLY A 10 4.02 -5.31 -2.86
C GLY A 10 4.02 -5.25 -4.39
N SER A 11 3.35 -6.21 -5.02
CA SER A 11 3.23 -6.27 -6.48
C SER A 11 2.34 -5.20 -7.13
N GLY A 12 1.63 -4.38 -6.35
CA GLY A 12 0.80 -3.28 -6.83
C GLY A 12 -0.62 -3.67 -7.24
N THR A 13 -1.13 -4.84 -6.84
CA THR A 13 -2.48 -5.30 -7.20
C THR A 13 -3.60 -4.36 -6.75
N THR A 14 -3.47 -3.76 -5.56
CA THR A 14 -4.40 -2.73 -5.06
C THR A 14 -4.44 -1.52 -5.98
N MET A 15 -3.29 -1.08 -6.49
CA MET A 15 -3.17 0.08 -7.37
C MET A 15 -3.77 -0.22 -8.75
N VAL A 16 -3.55 -1.43 -9.29
CA VAL A 16 -4.18 -1.89 -10.54
C VAL A 16 -5.71 -1.93 -10.40
N ALA A 17 -6.22 -2.45 -9.28
CA ALA A 17 -7.66 -2.47 -9.02
C ALA A 17 -8.25 -1.05 -8.88
N ALA A 18 -7.54 -0.14 -8.21
CA ALA A 18 -7.93 1.26 -8.11
C ALA A 18 -7.96 1.94 -9.48
N LEU A 19 -6.92 1.76 -10.29
CA LEU A 19 -6.82 2.27 -11.66
C LEU A 19 -8.01 1.80 -12.53
N ARG A 20 -8.29 0.49 -12.54
CA ARG A 20 -9.44 -0.09 -13.27
C ARG A 20 -10.80 0.41 -12.78
N SER A 21 -10.87 0.83 -11.52
CA SER A 21 -12.08 1.41 -10.91
C SER A 21 -12.19 2.93 -11.12
N GLY A 22 -11.25 3.55 -11.84
CA GLY A 22 -11.20 5.00 -12.04
C GLY A 22 -10.87 5.80 -10.78
N ARG A 23 -10.11 5.21 -9.85
CA ARG A 23 -9.76 5.82 -8.56
C ARG A 23 -8.28 6.15 -8.48
N ASN A 24 -7.96 7.20 -7.73
CA ASN A 24 -6.59 7.52 -7.37
C ASN A 24 -6.05 6.49 -6.36
N SER A 25 -4.74 6.25 -6.40
CA SER A 25 -4.09 5.38 -5.40
C SER A 25 -2.68 5.84 -5.05
N ILE A 26 -2.25 5.53 -3.83
CA ILE A 26 -0.89 5.71 -3.31
C ILE A 26 -0.44 4.36 -2.76
N GLY A 27 0.65 3.82 -3.30
CA GLY A 27 1.28 2.59 -2.84
C GLY A 27 2.65 2.86 -2.24
N ILE A 28 2.93 2.27 -1.08
CA ILE A 28 4.25 2.33 -0.42
C ILE A 28 4.79 0.91 -0.33
N GLU A 29 6.06 0.75 -0.68
CA GLU A 29 6.77 -0.53 -0.60
C GLU A 29 8.24 -0.26 -0.28
N ILE A 30 8.80 -1.06 0.62
CA ILE A 30 10.18 -0.94 1.09
C ILE A 30 11.14 -1.71 0.18
N ASP A 31 10.69 -2.82 -0.39
CA ASP A 31 11.49 -3.66 -1.26
C ASP A 31 11.55 -3.07 -2.68
N PRO A 32 12.74 -2.68 -3.16
CA PRO A 32 12.89 -2.07 -4.48
C PRO A 32 12.51 -3.01 -5.64
N ASP A 33 12.59 -4.32 -5.48
CA ASP A 33 12.21 -5.27 -6.53
C ASP A 33 10.69 -5.31 -6.71
N TYR A 34 9.94 -5.26 -5.61
CA TYR A 34 8.49 -5.11 -5.64
C TYR A 34 8.05 -3.75 -6.20
N CYS A 35 8.74 -2.66 -5.85
CA CYS A 35 8.51 -1.34 -6.48
C CYS A 35 8.66 -1.40 -8.00
N ARG A 36 9.71 -2.06 -8.52
CA ARG A 36 9.92 -2.22 -9.98
C ARG A 36 8.84 -3.10 -10.62
N MET A 37 8.42 -4.16 -9.95
CA MET A 37 7.35 -5.03 -10.44
C MET A 37 6.01 -4.29 -10.52
N SER A 38 5.63 -3.57 -9.46
CA SER A 38 4.44 -2.71 -9.44
C SER A 38 4.46 -1.68 -10.57
N ALA A 39 5.59 -0.99 -10.76
CA ALA A 39 5.76 -0.02 -11.84
C ALA A 39 5.58 -0.64 -13.24
N ARG A 40 6.07 -1.87 -13.46
CA ARG A 40 5.87 -2.58 -14.73
C ARG A 40 4.40 -2.89 -15.00
N TYR A 41 3.67 -3.38 -13.99
CA TYR A 41 2.25 -3.72 -14.16
C TYR A 41 1.39 -2.48 -14.40
N LEU A 42 1.63 -1.40 -13.65
CA LEU A 42 0.88 -0.16 -13.84
C LEU A 42 1.11 0.43 -15.23
N LYS A 43 2.36 0.46 -15.71
CA LYS A 43 2.66 0.90 -17.07
C LYS A 43 1.99 0.06 -18.15
N ALA A 44 1.91 -1.26 -17.94
CA ALA A 44 1.23 -2.14 -18.88
C ALA A 44 -0.28 -1.90 -18.89
N GLU A 45 -0.87 -1.62 -17.73
CA GLU A 45 -2.31 -1.31 -17.59
C GLU A 45 -2.67 0.05 -18.20
N THR A 46 -1.75 1.03 -18.18
CA THR A 46 -1.96 2.36 -18.78
C THR A 46 -1.42 2.49 -20.21
N ALA A 47 -1.10 1.38 -20.89
CA ALA A 47 -0.47 1.42 -22.21
C ALA A 47 -1.46 1.70 -23.37
N ASP A 48 -2.77 1.72 -23.09
CA ASP A 48 -3.78 2.00 -24.10
C ASP A 48 -3.81 3.50 -24.50
N LEU A 49 -4.29 3.79 -25.71
CA LEU A 49 -4.31 5.14 -26.27
C LEU A 49 -5.24 6.11 -25.52
N PHE A 50 -6.18 5.59 -24.75
CA PHE A 50 -7.25 6.35 -24.10
C PHE A 50 -7.00 6.57 -22.60
N SER A 51 -5.95 5.98 -22.05
CA SER A 51 -5.59 6.09 -20.65
C SER A 51 -5.12 7.51 -20.34
N THR A 52 -5.77 8.15 -19.37
CA THR A 52 -5.41 9.47 -18.88
C THR A 52 -4.67 9.41 -17.54
N ALA A 53 -4.26 8.21 -17.11
CA ALA A 53 -3.67 8.01 -15.79
C ALA A 53 -2.22 8.54 -15.74
N GLU A 54 -1.96 9.43 -14.78
CA GLU A 54 -0.62 9.90 -14.48
C GLU A 54 0.05 8.94 -13.48
N LEU A 55 1.19 8.36 -13.85
CA LEU A 55 1.97 7.49 -12.97
C LEU A 55 3.20 8.24 -12.42
N ARG A 56 3.30 8.33 -11.09
CA ARG A 56 4.45 8.90 -10.38
C ARG A 56 5.14 7.82 -9.54
N PHE A 57 6.47 7.75 -9.64
CA PHE A 57 7.29 6.82 -8.87
C PHE A 57 8.37 7.61 -8.15
N GLU A 58 8.31 7.63 -6.81
CA GLU A 58 9.20 8.42 -5.97
C GLU A 58 9.91 7.52 -4.96
N LYS A 59 11.19 7.79 -4.71
CA LYS A 59 11.93 7.16 -3.62
C LYS A 59 11.77 8.02 -2.37
N ALA A 60 11.17 7.47 -1.33
CA ALA A 60 11.02 8.18 -0.06
C ALA A 60 12.40 8.40 0.60
N PRO A 61 12.69 9.62 1.12
CA PRO A 61 13.89 9.87 1.90
C PRO A 61 13.81 9.12 3.24
N THR A 62 14.84 8.32 3.54
CA THR A 62 14.94 7.52 4.78
C THR A 62 15.38 8.32 6.00
N GLU A 63 15.86 9.55 5.82
CA GLU A 63 16.52 10.36 6.86
C GLU A 63 15.53 10.97 7.87
N THR A 64 14.24 11.05 7.54
CA THR A 64 13.18 11.64 8.38
C THR A 64 12.12 10.62 8.80
N ALA A 65 12.44 9.33 8.85
CA ALA A 65 11.47 8.30 9.21
C ALA A 65 11.19 8.34 10.73
N ALA A 66 10.05 8.91 11.10
CA ALA A 66 9.40 8.59 12.37
C ALA A 66 9.14 7.08 12.40
N MET A 67 10.05 6.33 13.02
CA MET A 67 9.89 4.89 13.15
C MET A 67 8.66 4.60 14.00
N VAL A 68 7.66 3.97 13.39
CA VAL A 68 6.54 3.39 14.12
C VAL A 68 7.14 2.28 14.99
N ARG A 69 7.12 2.48 16.30
CA ARG A 69 7.47 1.45 17.28
C ARG A 69 6.21 0.72 17.66
N GLU A 70 6.32 -0.60 17.80
CA GLU A 70 5.26 -1.43 18.37
C GLU A 70 4.98 -0.97 19.81
N ASP A 71 3.77 -0.50 20.09
CA ASP A 71 3.30 -0.31 21.46
C ASP A 71 2.75 -1.64 21.98
N ARG A 72 3.58 -2.34 22.74
CA ARG A 72 3.25 -3.65 23.31
C ARG A 72 2.04 -3.61 24.26
N ALA A 73 1.64 -2.45 24.77
CA ALA A 73 0.49 -2.33 25.65
C ALA A 73 -0.85 -2.62 24.94
N LEU A 74 -0.90 -2.49 23.61
CA LEU A 74 -2.14 -2.71 22.83
C LEU A 74 -2.53 -4.19 22.68
N TYR A 75 -1.60 -5.12 22.93
CA TYR A 75 -1.83 -6.56 22.79
C TYR A 75 -2.18 -7.27 24.10
N ASP A 76 -2.34 -6.55 25.20
CA ASP A 76 -2.69 -7.15 26.49
C ASP A 76 -4.15 -7.63 26.48
N VAL A 77 -4.33 -8.89 26.09
CA VAL A 77 -5.65 -9.55 26.08
C VAL A 77 -5.96 -10.00 27.50
N ARG A 78 -7.07 -9.50 28.06
CA ARG A 78 -7.53 -9.98 29.38
C ARG A 78 -7.82 -11.49 29.30
N PRO A 79 -7.39 -12.28 30.29
CA PRO A 79 -7.67 -13.71 30.30
C PRO A 79 -9.18 -13.96 30.30
N ALA A 80 -9.61 -14.97 29.55
CA ALA A 80 -11.01 -15.37 29.50
C ALA A 80 -11.51 -15.65 30.93
N LYS A 81 -12.67 -15.07 31.31
CA LYS A 81 -13.30 -15.38 32.59
C LYS A 81 -13.60 -16.88 32.61
N LYS A 82 -13.09 -17.59 33.62
CA LYS A 82 -13.46 -19.00 33.84
C LYS A 82 -14.98 -19.08 33.93
N LYS A 83 -15.60 -20.00 33.19
CA LYS A 83 -17.00 -20.35 33.39
C LYS A 83 -17.15 -20.78 34.85
N LEU A 84 -18.04 -20.13 35.59
CA LEU A 84 -18.49 -20.64 36.88
C LEU A 84 -19.25 -21.94 36.58
N GLU A 85 -18.86 -23.02 37.27
CA GLU A 85 -19.64 -24.27 37.34
C GLU A 85 -20.95 -24.04 38.12
#